data_AF-A0A2V6EZ90-F1
#
_entry.id   AF-A0A2V6EZ90-F1
#
_cell.length_a   1.000
_cell.length_b   1.000
_cell.length_c   1.000
_cell.angle_alpha   90.00
_cell.angle_beta   90.00
_cell.angle_gamma   90.00
#
_symmetry.space_group_name_H-M   'P 1'
#
loop_
_entity.id
_entity.type
_entity.pdbx_description
1 polymer ?
#
loop_
_entity_poly.entity_id
_entity_poly.type
_entity_poly.pdbx_seq_one_letter_code
_entity_poly.pdbx_strand_id
1 'polypeptide(L)' 'GEEFLEIAPRVPIKTETETFPLAQANEALTRLREGKLNGAAVLLMET' A
#
# COMPACT_ATOMS: atom_id res chain seq x y z
N GLY A 1 19.22 6.87 -0.97
CA GLY A 1 17.85 6.33 -1.14
C GLY A 1 17.73 5.04 -0.36
N GLU A 2 18.52 4.04 -0.75
CA GLU A 2 18.59 2.73 -0.07
C GLU A 2 19.03 2.84 1.40
N GLU A 3 20.05 3.67 1.71
CA GLU A 3 20.49 3.95 3.09
C GLU A 3 19.36 4.47 4.02
N PHE A 4 18.32 5.12 3.46
CA PHE A 4 17.16 5.57 4.23
C PHE A 4 16.16 4.44 4.49
N LEU A 5 16.01 3.51 3.53
CA LEU A 5 15.18 2.32 3.66
C LEU A 5 15.79 1.28 4.62
N GLU A 6 17.12 1.24 4.76
CA GLU A 6 17.80 0.42 5.77
C GLU A 6 17.47 0.84 7.22
N ILE A 7 17.08 2.10 7.43
CA ILE A 7 16.64 2.62 8.74
C ILE A 7 15.18 2.21 9.02
N ALA A 8 14.35 1.99 7.99
CA ALA A 8 12.94 1.67 8.13
C ALA A 8 12.65 0.46 9.06
N PRO A 9 13.38 -0.67 9.04
CA PRO A 9 13.15 -1.76 9.98
C PRO A 9 13.59 -1.45 11.43
N ARG A 10 14.47 -0.46 11.62
CA ARG A 10 14.99 -0.07 12.93
C ARG A 10 14.04 0.84 13.71
N VAL A 11 13.14 1.51 13.00
CA VAL A 11 12.06 2.33 13.57
C VAL A 11 10.75 1.58 13.34
N PRO A 12 10.05 1.07 14.36
CA PRO A 12 8.87 0.21 14.17
C PRO A 12 7.65 1.05 13.74
N ILE A 13 7.67 1.58 12.53
CA ILE A 13 6.54 2.28 11.91
C ILE A 13 5.52 1.20 11.54
N LYS A 14 4.36 1.24 12.17
CA LYS A 14 3.22 0.40 11.80
C LYS A 14 2.47 1.09 10.66
N THR A 15 2.63 0.59 9.45
CA THR A 15 1.86 1.05 8.29
C THR A 15 0.62 0.19 8.12
N GLU A 16 -0.52 0.83 7.85
CA GLU A 16 -1.73 0.13 7.42
C GLU A 16 -1.75 0.09 5.89
N THR A 17 -1.97 -1.11 5.35
CA THR A 17 -2.05 -1.33 3.91
C THR A 17 -3.16 -2.30 3.59
N GLU A 18 -3.88 -2.02 2.52
CA GLU A 18 -4.89 -2.92 1.98
C GLU A 18 -4.47 -3.39 0.59
N THR A 19 -4.46 -4.71 0.37
CA THR A 19 -3.99 -5.32 -0.87
C THR A 19 -5.13 -5.61 -1.82
N PHE A 20 -4.93 -5.30 -3.09
CA PHE A 20 -5.87 -5.61 -4.18
C PHE A 20 -5.13 -6.38 -5.28
N PRO A 21 -5.73 -7.40 -5.91
CA PRO A 21 -5.22 -7.93 -7.16
C PRO A 21 -5.09 -6.82 -8.21
N LEU A 22 -4.08 -6.88 -9.08
CA LEU A 22 -3.92 -5.90 -10.16
C LEU A 22 -5.20 -5.77 -11.01
N ALA A 23 -5.90 -6.89 -11.24
CA ALA A 23 -7.17 -6.91 -11.98
C ALA A 23 -8.25 -5.99 -11.38
N GLN A 24 -8.15 -5.66 -10.08
CA GLN A 24 -9.06 -4.80 -9.34
C GLN A 24 -8.51 -3.38 -9.12
N ALA A 25 -7.52 -2.94 -9.90
CA ALA A 25 -6.91 -1.61 -9.73
C ALA A 25 -7.92 -0.45 -9.74
N ASN A 26 -8.96 -0.52 -10.58
CA ASN A 26 -9.99 0.52 -10.63
C ASN A 26 -10.83 0.59 -9.34
N GLU A 27 -11.06 -0.55 -8.68
CA GLU A 27 -11.75 -0.60 -7.39
C GLU A 27 -10.90 0.05 -6.29
N ALA A 28 -9.60 -0.30 -6.24
CA ALA A 28 -8.64 0.31 -5.32
C ALA A 28 -8.60 1.84 -5.47
N LEU A 29 -8.56 2.34 -6.71
CA LEU A 29 -8.57 3.78 -7.02
C LEU A 29 -9.88 4.46 -6.62
N THR A 30 -11.02 3.78 -6.80
CA THR A 30 -12.32 4.30 -6.41
C THR A 30 -12.40 4.45 -4.89
N ARG A 31 -12.02 3.40 -4.14
CA ARG A 31 -12.00 3.43 -2.68
C ARG A 31 -11.04 4.48 -2.12
N LEU A 32 -9.88 4.66 -2.75
CA LEU A 32 -8.94 5.73 -2.39
C LEU A 32 -9.56 7.11 -2.55
N ARG A 33 -10.21 7.37 -3.70
CA ARG A 33 -10.87 8.66 -3.99
C ARG A 33 -12.01 8.96 -3.02
N GLU A 34 -12.75 7.93 -2.63
CA GLU A 34 -13.86 8.03 -1.69
C GLU A 34 -13.39 8.12 -0.22
N GLY A 35 -12.09 8.04 0.06
CA GLY A 35 -11.55 8.06 1.42
C GLY A 35 -11.87 6.80 2.23
N LYS A 36 -12.11 5.66 1.56
CA LYS A 36 -12.50 4.38 2.16
C LYS A 36 -11.32 3.45 2.48
N LEU A 37 -10.11 3.99 2.53
CA LEU A 37 -8.89 3.24 2.83
C LEU A 37 -8.20 3.87 4.03
N ASN A 38 -7.74 3.02 4.96
CA ASN A 38 -6.81 3.43 5.99
C ASN A 38 -5.40 3.11 5.50
N GLY A 39 -4.55 4.13 5.42
CA GLY A 39 -3.18 3.98 4.91
C GLY A 39 -3.13 3.88 3.37
N ALA A 40 -2.51 2.82 2.85
CA ALA A 40 -2.22 2.69 1.41
C ALA A 40 -2.92 1.49 0.74
N ALA A 41 -3.39 1.68 -0.50
CA ALA A 41 -3.75 0.58 -1.39
C ALA A 41 -2.50 0.04 -2.10
N VAL A 42 -2.29 -1.27 -2.07
CA VAL A 42 -1.17 -1.96 -2.71
C VAL A 42 -1.70 -2.93 -3.75
N LEU A 43 -1.24 -2.79 -5.00
CA LEU A 43 -1.61 -3.71 -6.08
C LEU A 43 -0.63 -4.89 -6.10
N LEU A 44 -1.18 -6.10 -6.00
CA LEU A 44 -0.42 -7.33 -6.14
C LEU A 44 -0.44 -7.78 -7.61
N MET A 45 0.75 -7.99 -8.16
CA MET A 45 0.90 -8.70 -9.42
C MET A 45 0.55 -10.17 -9.16
N GLU A 46 -0.48 -10.69 -9.84
CA GLU A 46 -0.68 -12.14 -9.89
C GLU A 46 0.53 -12.75 -10.60
N THR A 47 1.14 -13.77 -9.99
CA THR A 47 2.29 -14.50 -10.53
C THR A 47 1.83 -15.76 -11.23
#